data_AF-A0A971L728-F1
#
_entry.id   AF-A0A971L728-F1
#
_cell.length_a   1.000
_cell.length_b   1.000
_cell.length_c   1.000
_cell.angle_alpha   90.00
_cell.angle_beta   90.00
_cell.angle_gamma   90.00
#
_symmetry.space_group_name_H-M   'P 1'
#
loop_
_entity.id
_entity.type
_entity.pdbx_description
1 polymer ?
#
loop_
_entity_poly.entity_id
_entity_poly.type
_entity_poly.pdbx_seq_one_letter_code
_entity_poly.pdbx_strand_id
1 'polypeptide(L)'
;ILLPQIDPDNPATLSPAIITGLLRQEMGFDGVVISDDLTMGAISNNYELGVAAVKAINAGSDIVLVCHDYEKERAVIEAIREAAASGAITEERIDQSVYRVLKLKQKYALNDQKIGTVDPEAINAKINALFKEYF
;
A
#
# COMPACT_ATOMS: atom_id res chain seq x y z
N ILE A 1 5.14 -8.53 -8.92
CA ILE A 1 5.52 -9.82 -9.58
C ILE A 1 4.29 -10.44 -10.23
N LEU A 2 4.43 -11.16 -11.34
CA LEU A 2 3.35 -11.92 -11.99
C LEU A 2 3.39 -13.39 -11.53
N LEU A 3 2.24 -13.99 -11.23
CA LEU A 3 2.12 -15.39 -10.81
C LEU A 3 1.17 -16.14 -11.76
N PRO A 4 1.64 -16.61 -12.93
CA PRO A 4 0.75 -17.05 -14.00
C PRO A 4 -0.11 -18.27 -13.70
N GLN A 5 0.25 -19.06 -12.69
CA GLN A 5 -0.54 -20.21 -12.25
C GLN A 5 -1.74 -19.82 -11.37
N ILE A 6 -1.78 -18.57 -10.89
CA ILE A 6 -2.88 -18.03 -10.07
C ILE A 6 -3.62 -16.94 -10.85
N ASP A 7 -2.87 -15.97 -11.40
CA ASP A 7 -3.41 -14.89 -12.23
C ASP A 7 -2.39 -14.58 -13.35
N PRO A 8 -2.68 -15.00 -14.60
CA PRO A 8 -1.79 -14.77 -15.74
C PRO A 8 -1.80 -13.34 -16.25
N ASP A 9 -2.82 -12.55 -15.90
CA ASP A 9 -3.06 -11.24 -16.50
C ASP A 9 -2.64 -10.09 -15.58
N ASN A 10 -2.66 -10.32 -14.27
CA ASN A 10 -2.42 -9.27 -13.28
C ASN A 10 -1.21 -9.59 -12.40
N PRO A 11 -0.29 -8.61 -12.19
CA PRO A 11 0.68 -8.75 -11.13
C PRO A 11 -0.04 -8.86 -9.78
N ALA A 12 0.60 -9.50 -8.80
CA ALA A 12 0.04 -9.77 -7.49
C ALA A 12 -0.63 -8.54 -6.83
N THR A 13 -0.02 -7.36 -6.94
CA THR A 13 -0.54 -6.08 -6.42
C THR A 13 -1.91 -5.69 -6.97
N LEU A 14 -2.24 -6.12 -8.20
CA LEU A 14 -3.45 -5.74 -8.92
C LEU A 14 -4.43 -6.92 -9.06
N SER A 15 -4.13 -8.07 -8.44
CA SER A 15 -4.90 -9.31 -8.62
C SER A 15 -5.86 -9.56 -7.46
N PRO A 16 -7.19 -9.57 -7.70
CA PRO A 16 -8.16 -9.95 -6.68
C PRO A 16 -8.05 -11.43 -6.29
N ALA A 17 -7.64 -12.30 -7.20
CA ALA A 17 -7.42 -13.72 -6.91
C ALA A 17 -6.30 -13.91 -5.87
N ILE A 18 -5.24 -13.10 -5.94
CA ILE A 18 -4.12 -13.19 -5.01
C ILE A 18 -4.43 -12.45 -3.69
N ILE A 19 -4.85 -11.19 -3.76
CA ILE A 19 -5.04 -10.40 -2.53
C ILE A 19 -6.31 -10.81 -1.79
N THR A 20 -7.45 -10.83 -2.47
CA THR A 20 -8.71 -11.18 -1.82
C THR A 20 -8.89 -12.68 -1.69
N GLY A 21 -8.71 -13.45 -2.77
CA GLY A 21 -8.87 -14.91 -2.75
C GLY A 21 -7.87 -15.59 -1.82
N LEU A 22 -6.58 -15.55 -2.17
CA LEU A 22 -5.57 -16.26 -1.42
C LEU A 22 -5.28 -15.62 -0.04
N LEU A 23 -4.87 -14.35 -0.01
CA LEU A 23 -4.41 -13.73 1.25
C LEU A 23 -5.54 -13.48 2.25
N ARG A 24 -6.65 -12.88 1.84
CA ARG A 24 -7.75 -12.56 2.77
C ARG A 24 -8.64 -13.76 3.08
N GLN A 25 -9.05 -14.53 2.07
CA GLN A 25 -10.00 -15.64 2.28
C GLN A 25 -9.30 -16.93 2.70
N GLU A 26 -8.39 -17.47 1.89
CA GLU A 26 -7.76 -18.77 2.19
C GLU A 26 -6.81 -18.70 3.39
N MET A 27 -5.96 -17.67 3.45
CA MET A 27 -5.00 -17.49 4.55
C MET A 27 -5.62 -16.79 5.77
N GLY A 28 -6.83 -16.23 5.64
CA GLY A 28 -7.55 -15.58 6.74
C GLY A 28 -6.91 -14.29 7.25
N PHE A 29 -6.15 -13.57 6.41
CA PHE A 29 -5.50 -12.32 6.83
C PHE A 29 -6.49 -11.15 6.93
N ASP A 30 -6.76 -10.69 8.16
CA ASP A 30 -7.62 -9.54 8.46
C ASP A 30 -6.83 -8.26 8.82
N GLY A 31 -5.52 -8.25 8.58
CA GLY A 31 -4.69 -7.08 8.80
C GLY A 31 -4.73 -6.09 7.62
N VAL A 32 -3.94 -5.03 7.74
CA VAL A 32 -3.73 -4.05 6.67
C VAL A 32 -2.87 -4.64 5.57
N VAL A 33 -3.36 -4.58 4.33
CA VAL A 33 -2.59 -4.89 3.11
C VAL A 33 -2.09 -3.60 2.49
N ILE A 34 -0.79 -3.48 2.28
CA ILE A 34 -0.15 -2.33 1.66
C ILE A 34 0.51 -2.78 0.35
N SER A 35 0.36 -2.01 -0.72
CA SER A 35 1.10 -2.26 -1.96
C SER A 35 2.59 -1.92 -1.79
N ASP A 36 3.44 -2.54 -2.60
CA ASP A 36 4.74 -1.94 -2.90
C ASP A 36 4.55 -0.64 -3.70
N ASP A 37 5.62 0.11 -3.92
CA ASP A 37 5.58 1.39 -4.63
C ASP A 37 5.02 1.23 -6.05
N LEU A 38 3.88 1.88 -6.31
CA LEU A 38 3.24 1.84 -7.61
C LEU A 38 4.02 2.62 -8.68
N THR A 39 4.99 3.45 -8.27
CA THR A 39 5.87 4.16 -9.21
C THR A 39 7.04 3.32 -9.72
N MET A 40 7.19 2.08 -9.23
CA MET A 40 8.16 1.13 -9.76
C MET A 40 7.85 0.77 -11.21
N GLY A 41 8.91 0.61 -12.01
CA GLY A 41 8.81 0.37 -13.46
C GLY A 41 7.94 -0.82 -13.86
N ALA A 42 7.83 -1.85 -13.02
CA ALA A 42 6.97 -3.00 -13.29
C ALA A 42 5.48 -2.63 -13.39
N ILE A 43 5.04 -1.60 -12.66
CA ILE A 43 3.67 -1.07 -12.71
C ILE A 43 3.62 0.14 -13.64
N SER A 44 4.46 1.15 -13.42
CA SER A 44 4.38 2.44 -14.11
C SER A 44 4.61 2.36 -15.63
N ASN A 45 5.29 1.33 -16.13
CA ASN A 45 5.52 1.15 -17.56
C ASN A 45 4.38 0.40 -18.27
N ASN A 46 3.48 -0.23 -17.51
CA ASN A 46 2.42 -1.10 -18.04
C ASN A 46 1.01 -0.59 -17.75
N TYR A 47 0.87 0.31 -16.77
CA TYR A 47 -0.42 0.84 -16.34
C TYR A 47 -0.32 2.36 -16.14
N GLU A 48 -1.41 3.04 -16.47
CA GLU A 48 -1.63 4.39 -15.95
C GLU A 48 -1.75 4.30 -14.42
N LEU A 49 -1.09 5.21 -13.70
CA LEU A 49 -0.85 5.09 -12.27
C LEU A 49 -2.14 5.20 -11.44
N GLY A 50 -3.06 6.11 -11.83
CA GLY A 50 -4.37 6.24 -11.21
C GLY A 50 -5.21 4.96 -11.38
N VAL A 51 -5.25 4.41 -12.60
CA VAL A 51 -5.91 3.14 -12.91
C VAL A 51 -5.29 1.99 -12.09
N ALA A 52 -3.96 1.94 -11.98
CA ALA A 52 -3.28 0.94 -11.16
C ALA A 52 -3.66 1.04 -9.68
N ALA A 53 -3.74 2.26 -9.14
CA ALA A 53 -4.13 2.49 -7.75
C ALA A 53 -5.58 2.05 -7.47
N VAL A 54 -6.53 2.43 -8.33
CA VAL A 54 -7.93 1.99 -8.24
C VAL A 54 -8.03 0.47 -8.31
N LYS A 55 -7.30 -0.15 -9.24
CA LYS A 55 -7.26 -1.60 -9.39
C LYS A 55 -6.64 -2.30 -8.17
N ALA A 56 -5.58 -1.75 -7.57
CA ALA A 56 -4.98 -2.29 -6.35
C ALA A 56 -5.96 -2.25 -5.16
N ILE A 57 -6.73 -1.17 -5.03
CA ILE A 57 -7.78 -1.04 -3.99
C ILE A 57 -8.87 -2.09 -4.21
N ASN A 58 -9.38 -2.20 -5.43
CA ASN A 58 -10.42 -3.18 -5.80
C ASN A 58 -9.92 -4.63 -5.70
N ALA A 59 -8.63 -4.89 -5.91
CA ALA A 59 -8.02 -6.20 -5.66
C ALA A 59 -8.02 -6.57 -4.17
N GLY A 60 -8.04 -5.57 -3.28
CA GLY A 60 -8.13 -5.75 -1.83
C GLY A 60 -7.03 -5.04 -1.03
N SER A 61 -6.18 -4.21 -1.64
CA SER A 61 -5.19 -3.41 -0.90
C SER A 61 -5.86 -2.31 -0.07
N ASP A 62 -5.44 -2.12 1.17
CA ASP A 62 -5.98 -1.08 2.07
C ASP A 62 -5.22 0.24 1.96
N ILE A 63 -3.92 0.18 1.63
CA ILE A 63 -3.06 1.34 1.38
C ILE A 63 -2.31 1.13 0.07
N VAL A 64 -2.31 2.15 -0.78
CA VAL A 64 -1.47 2.21 -1.98
C VAL A 64 -0.26 3.09 -1.71
N LEU A 65 0.92 2.61 -2.06
CA LEU A 65 2.18 3.30 -1.83
C LEU A 65 2.62 4.03 -3.11
N VAL A 66 2.92 5.32 -2.98
CA VAL A 66 3.48 6.18 -4.04
C VAL A 66 4.67 6.89 -3.42
N CYS A 67 5.88 6.52 -3.83
CA CYS A 67 7.11 7.00 -3.16
C CYS A 67 7.77 8.20 -3.85
N HIS A 68 7.36 8.51 -5.08
CA HIS A 68 8.08 9.45 -5.93
C HIS A 68 7.13 10.38 -6.68
N ASP A 69 7.53 11.66 -6.74
CA ASP A 69 6.92 12.72 -7.54
C ASP A 69 5.53 13.16 -7.03
N TYR A 70 5.46 14.39 -6.53
CA TYR A 70 4.24 15.00 -6.00
C TYR A 70 3.09 15.05 -7.02
N GLU A 71 3.41 15.21 -8.31
CA GLU A 71 2.37 15.24 -9.35
C GLU A 71 1.74 13.86 -9.55
N LYS A 72 2.52 12.78 -9.38
CA LYS A 72 2.03 11.39 -9.41
C LYS A 72 1.15 11.09 -8.21
N GLU A 73 1.57 11.51 -7.01
CA GLU A 73 0.76 11.40 -5.80
C GLU A 73 -0.60 12.09 -5.98
N ARG A 74 -0.60 13.32 -6.49
CA ARG A 74 -1.84 14.06 -6.78
C ARG A 74 -2.72 13.35 -7.80
N ALA A 75 -2.14 12.86 -8.90
CA ALA A 75 -2.90 12.15 -9.93
C ALA A 75 -3.58 10.89 -9.39
N VAL A 76 -2.88 10.14 -8.53
CA VAL A 76 -3.43 8.96 -7.84
C VAL A 76 -4.57 9.34 -6.91
N ILE A 77 -4.41 10.40 -6.12
CA ILE A 77 -5.46 10.88 -5.20
C ILE A 77 -6.71 11.27 -5.98
N GLU A 78 -6.58 12.05 -7.06
CA GLU A 78 -7.73 12.47 -7.86
C GLU A 78 -8.41 11.27 -8.54
N ALA A 79 -7.65 10.32 -9.10
CA ALA A 79 -8.21 9.11 -9.70
C ALA A 79 -9.02 8.26 -8.68
N ILE A 80 -8.52 8.13 -7.45
CA ILE A 80 -9.25 7.42 -6.38
C ILE A 80 -10.52 8.18 -5.99
N ARG A 81 -10.47 9.52 -5.90
CA ARG A 81 -11.65 10.34 -5.58
C ARG A 81 -12.72 10.23 -6.66
N GLU A 82 -12.34 10.27 -7.94
CA GLU A 82 -13.26 10.07 -9.05
C GLU A 82 -13.84 8.65 -9.07
N ALA A 83 -13.01 7.64 -8.80
CA ALA A 83 -13.46 6.26 -8.72
C ALA A 83 -14.44 6.02 -7.56
N ALA A 84 -14.22 6.66 -6.41
CA ALA A 84 -15.16 6.64 -5.30
C ALA A 84 -16.48 7.36 -5.65
N ALA A 85 -16.40 8.55 -6.24
CA ALA A 85 -17.57 9.35 -6.62
C ALA A 85 -18.44 8.66 -7.70
N SER A 86 -17.81 7.94 -8.62
CA SER A 86 -18.50 7.18 -9.67
C SER A 86 -18.98 5.80 -9.24
N GLY A 87 -18.58 5.32 -8.05
CA GLY A 87 -18.87 3.97 -7.56
C GLY A 87 -17.99 2.86 -8.15
N ALA A 88 -16.95 3.21 -8.91
CA ALA A 88 -15.94 2.27 -9.39
C ALA A 88 -15.10 1.67 -8.23
N ILE A 89 -15.00 2.39 -7.11
CA ILE A 89 -14.68 1.81 -5.79
C ILE A 89 -15.93 2.01 -4.93
N THR A 90 -16.47 0.92 -4.39
CA THR A 90 -17.66 1.00 -3.55
C THR A 90 -17.34 1.62 -2.18
N GLU A 91 -18.30 2.31 -1.57
CA GLU A 91 -18.17 2.86 -0.22
C GLU A 91 -17.84 1.75 0.80
N GLU A 92 -18.50 0.59 0.69
CA GLU A 92 -18.20 -0.57 1.53
C GLU A 92 -16.74 -1.03 1.40
N ARG A 93 -16.17 -1.01 0.19
CA ARG A 93 -14.76 -1.36 -0.02
C ARG A 93 -13.85 -0.37 0.70
N ILE A 94 -14.16 0.92 0.64
CA ILE A 94 -13.40 1.98 1.33
C ILE A 94 -13.50 1.79 2.84
N ASP A 95 -14.70 1.58 3.37
CA ASP A 95 -14.96 1.40 4.80
C ASP A 95 -14.19 0.21 5.37
N GLN A 96 -14.15 -0.91 4.67
CA GLN A 96 -13.36 -2.07 5.06
C GLN A 96 -11.86 -1.73 5.18
N SER A 97 -11.30 -0.97 4.25
CA SER A 97 -9.90 -0.53 4.32
C SER A 97 -9.67 0.43 5.49
N VAL A 98 -10.50 1.46 5.60
CA VAL A 98 -10.38 2.50 6.63
C VAL A 98 -10.50 1.87 8.01
N TYR A 99 -11.43 0.94 8.21
CA TYR A 99 -11.57 0.22 9.47
C TYR A 99 -10.28 -0.51 9.87
N ARG A 100 -9.64 -1.25 8.96
CA ARG A 100 -8.38 -1.96 9.24
C ARG A 100 -7.24 -0.99 9.56
N VAL A 101 -7.16 0.13 8.83
CA VAL A 101 -6.15 1.16 9.08
C VAL A 101 -6.37 1.82 10.44
N LEU A 102 -7.60 2.15 10.81
CA LEU A 102 -7.93 2.73 12.12
C LEU A 102 -7.67 1.74 13.26
N LYS A 103 -8.03 0.46 13.09
CA LYS A 103 -7.71 -0.62 14.04
C LYS A 103 -6.20 -0.75 14.25
N LEU A 104 -5.41 -0.64 13.17
CA LEU A 104 -3.95 -0.65 13.24
C LEU A 104 -3.40 0.58 13.98
N LYS A 105 -3.87 1.79 13.64
CA LYS A 105 -3.48 3.03 14.33
C LYS A 105 -3.80 2.96 15.83
N GLN A 106 -4.99 2.47 16.18
CA GLN A 106 -5.41 2.27 17.57
C GLN A 106 -4.50 1.27 18.31
N LYS A 107 -4.18 0.13 17.69
CA LYS A 107 -3.30 -0.90 18.29
C LYS A 107 -1.94 -0.34 18.72
N TYR A 108 -1.39 0.60 17.94
CA TYR A 108 -0.09 1.21 18.22
C TYR A 108 -0.19 2.59 18.89
N ALA A 109 -1.38 2.99 19.33
CA ALA A 109 -1.64 4.31 19.92
C ALA A 109 -1.10 5.48 19.07
N LEU A 110 -1.15 5.34 17.74
CA LEU A 110 -0.76 6.40 16.83
C LEU A 110 -1.72 7.58 16.98
N ASN A 111 -1.16 8.77 17.12
CA ASN A 111 -1.88 10.02 17.27
C ASN A 111 -1.22 11.09 16.40
N ASP A 112 -1.87 12.26 16.31
CA ASP A 112 -1.38 13.37 15.49
C ASP A 112 -0.36 14.26 16.22
N GLN A 113 0.18 13.81 17.36
CA GLN A 113 1.24 14.56 18.04
C GLN A 113 2.48 14.56 17.16
N LYS A 114 2.96 15.76 16.83
CA LYS A 114 4.23 15.93 16.16
C LYS A 114 5.33 15.43 17.08
N ILE A 115 5.93 14.31 16.72
CA ILE A 115 7.23 13.91 17.25
C ILE A 115 8.30 14.85 16.70
N GLY A 116 9.30 15.16 17.52
CA GLY A 116 10.46 15.94 17.10
C GLY A 116 11.19 15.29 15.93
N THR A 117 12.09 16.03 15.30
CA THR A 117 12.96 15.47 14.26
C THR A 117 13.80 14.34 14.86
N VAL A 118 13.87 13.23 14.15
CA VAL A 118 14.82 12.16 14.46
C VAL A 118 16.21 12.65 14.10
N ASP A 119 17.18 12.46 14.99
CA ASP A 119 18.59 12.74 14.71
C ASP A 119 19.20 11.58 13.88
N PRO A 120 19.43 11.76 12.58
CA PRO A 120 19.95 10.69 11.74
C PRO A 120 21.40 10.34 12.09
N GLU A 121 22.18 11.30 12.58
CA GLU A 121 23.59 11.09 12.95
C GLU A 121 23.70 10.17 14.16
N ALA A 122 22.86 10.40 15.19
CA ALA A 122 22.80 9.53 16.35
C ALA A 122 22.37 8.09 15.99
N ILE A 123 21.44 7.92 15.05
CA ILE A 123 21.04 6.60 14.56
C ILE A 123 22.20 5.94 13.80
N ASN A 124 22.84 6.66 12.88
CA ASN A 124 23.96 6.14 12.11
C ASN A 124 25.14 5.75 13.01
N ALA A 125 25.42 6.51 14.07
CA ALA A 125 26.44 6.18 15.06
C ALA A 125 26.13 4.86 15.78
N LYS A 126 24.87 4.63 16.19
CA LYS A 126 24.44 3.37 16.82
C LYS A 126 24.55 2.19 15.86
N ILE A 127 24.14 2.37 14.60
CA ILE A 127 24.26 1.35 13.56
C ILE A 127 25.73 0.97 13.37
N ASN A 128 26.62 1.95 13.23
CA ASN A 128 28.06 1.71 13.08
C ASN A 128 28.70 1.03 14.30
N ALA A 129 28.23 1.35 15.51
CA ALA A 129 28.71 0.68 16.72
C ALA A 129 28.33 -0.80 16.73
N LEU A 130 27.08 -1.14 16.38
CA LEU A 130 26.63 -2.53 16.20
C LEU A 130 27.42 -3.25 15.12
N PHE A 131 27.69 -2.57 13.99
CA PHE A 131 28.51 -3.17 12.94
C PHE A 131 29.89 -3.56 13.45
N LYS A 132 30.57 -2.68 14.20
CA LYS A 132 31.90 -2.98 14.78
C LYS A 132 31.88 -4.08 15.84
N GLU A 133 30.75 -4.28 16.52
CA GLU A 133 30.62 -5.28 17.59
C GLU A 133 30.38 -6.68 17.01
N TYR A 134 29.65 -6.78 15.90
CA TYR A 134 29.16 -8.05 15.36
C TYR A 134 29.72 -8.44 13.98
N PHE A 135 30.45 -7.56 13.29
CA PHE A 135 31.08 -7.80 11.99
C PHE A 135 32.51 -7.25 11.93
#